data_AF-A0A840RHY8-F1
#
_entry.id   AF-A0A840RHY8-F1
#
_cell.length_a   1.000
_cell.length_b   1.000
_cell.length_c   1.000
_cell.angle_alpha   90.00
_cell.angle_beta   90.00
_cell.angle_gamma   90.00
#
_symmetry.space_group_name_H-M   'P 1'
#
loop_
_entity.id
_entity.type
_entity.pdbx_description
1 polymer ?
#
loop_
_entity_poly.entity_id
_entity_poly.type
_entity_poly.pdbx_seq_one_letter_code
_entity_poly.pdbx_strand_id
1 'polypeptide(L)' 'MAIQQINVRNQFRGTIKEIIEGPVLSEVDVTTPSGIVTSVITTRSVKELGLKPGSEVIAFVKSTEVSIATL' A
#
# COMPACT_ATOMS: atom_id res chain seq x y z
N MET A 1 -3.67 -16.48 4.89
CA MET A 1 -5.08 -16.31 5.29
C MET A 1 -5.69 -15.27 4.36
N ALA A 2 -6.90 -15.50 3.84
CA ALA A 2 -7.60 -14.51 3.05
C ALA A 2 -8.15 -13.42 3.97
N ILE A 3 -8.05 -12.16 3.55
CA ILE A 3 -8.70 -11.05 4.25
C ILE A 3 -10.21 -11.26 4.15
N GLN A 4 -10.90 -11.49 5.27
CA GLN A 4 -12.34 -11.78 5.28
C GLN A 4 -13.20 -10.53 5.05
N GLN A 5 -12.86 -9.40 5.66
CA GLN A 5 -13.58 -8.14 5.51
C GLN A 5 -12.68 -6.94 5.82
N ILE A 6 -12.78 -5.87 5.03
CA ILE A 6 -12.10 -4.58 5.24
C ILE A 6 -13.17 -3.48 5.21
N ASN A 7 -13.21 -2.60 6.21
CA ASN A 7 -14.17 -1.49 6.27
C ASN A 7 -13.66 -0.20 5.59
N VAL A 8 -12.46 -0.22 5.01
CA VAL A 8 -11.88 0.89 4.25
C VAL A 8 -12.49 0.93 2.86
N ARG A 9 -13.03 2.10 2.45
CA ARG A 9 -13.77 2.24 1.19
C ARG A 9 -12.87 2.31 -0.05
N ASN A 10 -11.72 2.98 0.06
CA ASN A 10 -10.79 3.14 -1.06
C ASN A 10 -9.82 1.98 -1.04
N GLN A 11 -9.96 1.03 -1.96
CA GLN A 11 -9.13 -0.18 -2.06
C GLN A 11 -8.61 -0.32 -3.49
N PHE A 12 -7.32 -0.59 -3.62
CA PHE A 12 -6.60 -0.68 -4.87
C PHE A 12 -5.84 -2.00 -4.90
N ARG A 13 -6.36 -2.96 -5.66
CA ARG A 13 -5.67 -4.24 -5.89
C ARG A 13 -4.50 -4.00 -6.84
N GLY A 14 -3.36 -4.59 -6.53
CA GLY A 14 -2.16 -4.42 -7.33
C GLY A 14 -1.04 -5.36 -6.96
N THR A 15 0.10 -5.13 -7.58
CA THR A 15 1.34 -5.88 -7.34
C THR A 15 2.42 -4.91 -6.89
N ILE A 16 3.20 -5.27 -5.87
CA ILE A 16 4.34 -4.47 -5.44
C ILE A 16 5.36 -4.40 -6.58
N LYS A 17 5.69 -3.19 -7.01
CA LYS A 17 6.72 -2.91 -8.01
C LYS A 17 8.10 -2.85 -7.35
N GLU A 18 8.23 -2.05 -6.29
CA GLU A 18 9.47 -1.86 -5.56
C GLU A 18 9.23 -1.50 -4.10
N ILE A 19 10.25 -1.71 -3.27
CA ILE A 19 10.28 -1.33 -1.86
C ILE A 19 11.61 -0.61 -1.61
N ILE A 20 11.54 0.63 -1.13
CA ILE A 20 12.71 1.40 -0.70
C ILE A 20 12.77 1.32 0.81
N GLU A 21 13.61 0.43 1.34
CA GLU A 21 13.74 0.24 2.78
C GLU A 21 14.56 1.37 3.43
N GLY A 22 13.97 2.02 4.43
CA GLY A 22 14.68 2.91 5.35
C GLY A 22 14.85 2.30 6.74
N PRO A 23 15.54 3.00 7.66
CA PRO A 23 15.83 2.48 9.01
C PRO A 23 14.57 2.34 9.89
N VAL A 24 13.53 3.13 9.63
CA VAL A 24 12.28 3.14 10.41
C VAL A 24 11.06 3.02 9.50
N LEU A 25 11.02 3.81 8.43
CA LEU A 25 9.97 3.81 7.43
C LEU A 25 10.52 3.27 6.11
N SER A 26 9.64 2.63 5.35
CA SER A 26 9.91 2.14 4.00
C SER A 26 8.83 2.64 3.07
N GLU A 27 9.23 2.97 1.85
CA GLU A 27 8.31 3.28 0.75
C GLU A 27 7.98 2.00 -0.02
N VAL A 28 6.71 1.82 -0.35
CA VAL A 28 6.20 0.67 -1.10
C VAL A 28 5.36 1.18 -2.25
N ASP A 29 5.83 0.91 -3.46
CA ASP A 29 5.12 1.26 -4.69
C ASP A 29 4.31 0.07 -5.19
N VAL A 30 3.00 0.27 -5.32
CA VAL A 30 2.06 -0.75 -5.81
C VAL A 30 1.56 -0.35 -7.19
N THR A 31 1.82 -1.19 -8.19
CA THR A 31 1.23 -1.03 -9.53
C THR A 31 -0.22 -1.50 -9.50
N THR A 32 -1.14 -0.63 -9.89
CA THR A 32 -2.58 -0.90 -9.97
C THR A 32 -3.09 -0.55 -11.38
N PRO A 33 -4.30 -0.97 -11.77
CA PRO A 33 -4.90 -0.59 -13.06
C PRO A 33 -5.06 0.93 -13.25
N SER A 34 -5.08 1.70 -12.16
CA SER A 34 -5.24 3.16 -12.17
C SER A 34 -3.91 3.92 -12.04
N GLY A 35 -2.77 3.22 -12.04
CA GLY A 35 -1.44 3.80 -11.85
C GLY A 35 -0.74 3.30 -10.58
N ILE A 36 0.33 3.98 -10.20
CA ILE A 36 1.12 3.66 -9.00
C ILE A 36 0.45 4.25 -7.76
N VAL A 37 0.25 3.42 -6.75
CA VAL A 37 -0.14 3.84 -5.41
C VAL A 37 1.06 3.64 -4.49
N THR A 38 1.58 4.73 -3.93
CA THR A 38 2.72 4.72 -3.01
C THR A 38 2.23 4.70 -1.57
N SER A 39 2.80 3.82 -0.76
CA SER A 39 2.55 3.74 0.69
C SER A 39 3.86 3.91 1.46
N VAL A 40 3.82 4.66 2.55
CA VAL A 40 4.92 4.74 3.51
C VAL A 40 4.48 4.07 4.80
N ILE A 41 5.12 2.95 5.12
CA ILE A 41 4.83 2.14 6.32
C ILE A 41 6.11 1.87 7.09
N THR A 42 6.00 1.31 8.30
CA THR A 42 7.20 0.95 9.04
C THR A 42 7.96 -0.17 8.33
N THR A 43 9.29 -0.10 8.35
CA THR A 43 10.17 -1.15 7.84
C THR A 43 9.91 -2.48 8.56
N ARG A 44 9.49 -2.41 9.84
CA ARG A 44 9.04 -3.59 10.59
C ARG A 44 7.80 -4.23 9.94
N SER A 45 6.80 -3.45 9.54
CA SER A 45 5.60 -3.97 8.86
C SER A 45 5.91 -4.63 7.53
N VAL A 46 6.83 -4.06 6.73
CA VAL A 46 7.33 -4.68 5.48
C VAL A 46 7.83 -6.10 5.76
N LYS A 47 8.67 -6.26 6.80
CA LYS A 47 9.27 -7.54 7.19
C LYS A 47 8.25 -8.52 7.77
N GLU A 48 7.40 -8.07 8.69
CA GLU A 48 6.38 -8.92 9.34
C GLU A 48 5.35 -9.45 8.35
N LEU A 49 4.98 -8.64 7.34
CA LEU A 49 4.05 -9.04 6.28
C LEU A 49 4.72 -9.83 5.15
N GLY A 50 6.06 -9.94 5.15
CA GLY A 50 6.82 -10.61 4.09
C GLY A 50 6.65 -9.95 2.72
N LEU A 51 6.51 -8.61 2.69
CA LEU A 51 6.34 -7.87 1.44
C LEU A 51 7.61 -7.92 0.61
N LYS A 52 7.45 -8.07 -0.70
CA LYS A 52 8.54 -8.10 -1.67
C LYS A 52 8.00 -7.66 -3.05
N PRO A 53 8.87 -7.18 -3.95
CA PRO A 53 8.50 -7.00 -5.35
C PRO A 53 7.85 -8.25 -5.93
N GLY A 54 6.76 -8.07 -6.68
CA GLY A 54 5.95 -9.15 -7.23
C GLY A 54 4.84 -9.69 -6.31
N SER A 55 4.77 -9.26 -5.04
CA SER A 55 3.67 -9.67 -4.16
C SER A 55 2.35 -9.03 -4.59
N GLU A 56 1.29 -9.84 -4.69
CA GLU A 56 -0.08 -9.36 -4.81
C GLU A 56 -0.55 -8.76 -3.49
N VAL A 57 -1.05 -7.53 -3.54
CA VAL A 57 -1.49 -6.78 -2.36
C VAL A 57 -2.76 -5.99 -2.66
N ILE A 58 -3.41 -5.54 -1.58
CA ILE A 58 -4.47 -4.54 -1.64
C ILE A 58 -3.97 -3.33 -0.86
N ALA A 59 -3.63 -2.24 -1.58
CA ALA A 59 -3.40 -0.95 -0.95
C ALA A 59 -4.76 -0.32 -0.62
N PHE A 60 -4.92 0.25 0.57
CA PHE A 60 -6.17 0.92 0.94
C PHE A 60 -5.91 2.19 1.73
N VAL A 61 -6.77 3.20 1.55
CA VAL A 61 -6.66 4.51 2.21
C VAL A 61 -7.98 4.85 2.87
N LYS A 62 -7.95 5.21 4.15
CA LYS A 62 -9.17 5.57 4.89
C LYS A 62 -9.78 6.83 4.29
N SER A 63 -11.11 6.89 4.17
CA SER A 63 -11.81 8.03 3.55
C SER A 63 -11.49 9.37 4.23
N THR A 64 -11.14 9.35 5.52
CA THR A 64 -10.78 10.54 6.30
C THR A 64 -9.34 11.02 6.08
N GLU A 65 -8.53 10.29 5.32
CA GLU A 65 -7.11 10.58 5.04
C GLU A 65 -6.89 11.03 3.59
N VAL A 66 -7.97 11.18 2.82
CA VAL A 66 -7.92 11.68 1.45
C VAL A 66 -8.14 13.20 1.46
N SER A 67 -7.16 13.94 0.96
CA SER A 67 -7.26 15.40 0.75
C SER A 67 -7.76 15.72 -0.66
N ILE A 68 -8.50 16.80 -0.82
CA ILE A 68 -9.03 17.30 -2.10
C ILE A 68 -8.63 18.78 -2.25
N ALA A 69 -8.23 19.18 -3.45
CA ALA A 69 -8.02 20.57 -3.83
C ALA A 69 -8.83 20.90 -5.10
N THR A 70 -9.35 22.13 -5.19
CA THR A 70 -9.90 22.67 -6.44
C THR A 70 -8.77 23.23 -7.30
N LEU A 71 -8.96 23.24 -8.62
CA LEU A 71 -8.04 23.85 -9.58
C LEU A 71 -8.30 25.35 -9.70
#